data_AF-A0AAW2T9S2-F1
#
_entry.id   AF-A0AAW2T9S2-F1
#
_cell.length_a   1.000
_cell.length_b   1.000
_cell.length_c   1.000
_cell.angle_alpha   90.00
_cell.angle_beta   90.00
_cell.angle_gamma   90.00
#
_symmetry.space_group_name_H-M   'P 1'
#
loop_
_entity.id
_entity.type
_entity.pdbx_description
1 polymer ?
#
loop_
_entity_poly.entity_id
_entity_poly.type
_entity_poly.pdbx_seq_one_letter_code
_entity_poly.pdbx_strand_id
1 'polypeptide(L)'
;MDSNLVLGYQQEYAVQQGVYESLHRDMMVGFGHWDFDPMELENPFLDRQGSVHVWQGVEDGMVPVILQRYIANKLPWIQYHELPNAGHLFAYAESSVKDAILNALLTGD
;
A
#
# COMPACT_ATOMS: atom_id res chain seq x y z
N MET A 1 -18.63 19.73 -10.35
CA MET A 1 -19.45 18.90 -9.45
C MET A 1 -18.89 19.06 -8.05
N ASP A 2 -19.77 19.19 -7.06
CA ASP A 2 -19.38 19.40 -5.66
C ASP A 2 -18.68 18.13 -5.13
N SER A 3 -17.45 18.29 -4.64
CA SER A 3 -16.64 17.18 -4.11
C SER A 3 -17.31 16.49 -2.92
N ASN A 4 -18.13 17.22 -2.17
CA ASN A 4 -18.87 16.66 -1.03
C ASN A 4 -19.99 15.71 -1.48
N LEU A 5 -20.62 15.99 -2.63
CA LEU A 5 -21.63 15.11 -3.21
C LEU A 5 -21.00 13.81 -3.72
N VAL A 6 -19.85 13.88 -4.38
CA VAL A 6 -19.14 12.69 -4.89
C VAL A 6 -18.64 11.80 -3.75
N LEU A 7 -18.07 12.38 -2.70
CA LEU A 7 -17.62 11.62 -1.52
C LEU A 7 -18.80 10.95 -0.79
N GLY A 8 -19.94 11.63 -0.66
CA GLY A 8 -21.17 11.06 -0.10
C GLY A 8 -21.67 9.83 -0.87
N TYR A 9 -21.74 9.92 -2.21
CA TYR A 9 -22.15 8.78 -3.05
C TYR A 9 -21.18 7.61 -3.01
N GLN A 10 -19.86 7.88 -2.96
CA GLN A 10 -18.85 6.82 -2.86
C GLN A 10 -18.96 6.07 -1.53
N GLN A 11 -19.24 6.79 -0.44
CA GLN A 11 -19.43 6.18 0.87
C GLN A 11 -20.69 5.33 0.92
N GLU A 12 -21.82 5.80 0.37
CA GLU A 12 -23.07 5.04 0.27
C GLU A 12 -22.92 3.76 -0.56
N TYR A 13 -22.16 3.80 -1.66
CA TYR A 13 -21.87 2.62 -2.47
C TYR A 13 -21.02 1.59 -1.69
N ALA A 14 -19.97 2.04 -1.01
CA ALA A 14 -19.06 1.16 -0.29
C ALA A 14 -19.72 0.41 0.89
N VAL A 15 -20.80 0.97 1.48
CA VAL A 15 -21.56 0.33 2.57
C VAL A 15 -22.97 -0.10 2.16
N GLN A 16 -23.21 -0.37 0.87
CA GLN A 16 -24.56 -0.71 0.37
C GLN A 16 -25.19 -1.91 1.11
N GLN A 17 -24.38 -2.86 1.59
CA GLN A 17 -24.82 -4.05 2.33
C GLN A 17 -24.78 -3.86 3.86
N GLY A 18 -24.52 -2.64 4.33
CA GLY A 18 -24.32 -2.30 5.73
C GLY A 18 -22.86 -2.46 6.18
N VAL A 19 -22.53 -1.83 7.31
CA VAL A 19 -21.15 -1.72 7.83
C VAL A 19 -20.51 -3.10 8.09
N TYR A 20 -21.29 -4.08 8.55
CA TYR A 20 -20.77 -5.40 8.88
C TYR A 20 -20.33 -6.19 7.64
N GLU A 21 -21.23 -6.34 6.66
CA GLU A 21 -20.94 -7.11 5.44
C GLU A 21 -19.99 -6.38 4.48
N SER A 22 -19.80 -5.06 4.65
CA SER A 22 -18.80 -4.29 3.92
C SER A 22 -17.51 -4.17 4.74
N LEU A 23 -17.40 -3.19 5.64
CA LEU A 23 -16.13 -2.83 6.28
C LEU A 23 -15.57 -3.93 7.20
N HIS A 24 -16.41 -4.56 8.03
CA HIS A 24 -15.91 -5.58 8.95
C HIS A 24 -15.49 -6.84 8.21
N ARG A 25 -16.30 -7.29 7.23
CA ARG A 25 -15.96 -8.43 6.39
C ARG A 25 -14.68 -8.19 5.58
N ASP A 26 -14.51 -7.00 5.02
CA ASP A 26 -13.28 -6.64 4.30
C ASP A 26 -12.06 -6.68 5.22
N MET A 27 -12.16 -6.16 6.44
CA MET A 27 -11.07 -6.28 7.43
C MET A 27 -10.80 -7.72 7.84
N MET A 28 -11.82 -8.55 8.04
CA MET A 28 -11.65 -9.96 8.39
C MET A 28 -10.95 -10.75 7.28
N VAL A 29 -11.22 -10.44 6.02
CA VAL A 29 -10.53 -11.05 4.87
C VAL A 29 -9.11 -10.49 4.76
N GLY A 30 -8.95 -9.16 4.80
CA GLY A 30 -7.65 -8.51 4.65
C GLY A 30 -6.62 -8.91 5.70
N PHE A 31 -7.03 -9.01 6.97
CA PHE A 31 -6.18 -9.44 8.09
C PHE A 31 -6.36 -10.91 8.48
N GLY A 32 -7.08 -11.68 7.67
CA GLY A 32 -7.34 -13.10 7.88
C GLY A 32 -6.13 -13.98 7.57
N HIS A 33 -6.37 -15.30 7.50
CA HIS A 33 -5.39 -16.23 6.97
C HIS A 33 -5.35 -16.15 5.45
N TRP A 34 -4.14 -16.15 4.90
CA TRP A 34 -3.90 -16.21 3.47
C TRP A 34 -3.14 -17.51 3.15
N ASP A 35 -3.55 -18.18 2.08
CA ASP A 35 -2.94 -19.44 1.62
C ASP A 35 -1.60 -19.22 0.89
N PHE A 36 -1.09 -17.99 0.86
CA PHE A 36 0.22 -17.66 0.30
C PHE A 36 1.05 -16.82 1.28
N ASP A 37 2.36 -17.03 1.25
CA ASP A 37 3.32 -16.21 1.96
C ASP A 37 4.02 -15.26 0.96
N PRO A 38 3.91 -13.93 1.12
CA PRO A 38 4.60 -12.99 0.24
C PRO A 38 6.12 -13.21 0.21
N MET A 39 6.71 -13.76 1.27
CA MET A 39 8.15 -14.03 1.36
C MET A 39 8.62 -15.22 0.52
N GLU A 40 7.70 -16.01 -0.02
CA GLU A 40 7.99 -17.12 -0.94
C GLU A 40 7.98 -16.68 -2.42
N LEU A 41 7.72 -15.39 -2.70
CA LEU A 41 7.71 -14.86 -4.04
C LEU A 41 9.11 -14.87 -4.68
N GLU A 42 9.21 -15.46 -5.86
CA GLU A 42 10.39 -15.34 -6.71
C GLU A 42 10.39 -14.00 -7.45
N ASN A 43 11.58 -13.53 -7.83
CA ASN A 43 11.70 -12.31 -8.62
C ASN A 43 10.99 -12.52 -9.99
N PRO A 44 9.93 -11.75 -10.30
CA PRO A 44 9.17 -11.94 -11.53
C PRO A 44 9.92 -11.44 -12.78
N PHE A 45 11.01 -10.69 -12.63
CA PHE A 45 11.74 -10.07 -13.73
C PHE A 45 13.06 -10.81 -14.01
N LEU A 46 12.98 -11.84 -14.84
CA LEU A 46 14.13 -12.69 -15.24
C LEU A 46 15.26 -11.91 -15.94
N ASP A 47 14.92 -10.88 -16.73
CA ASP A 47 15.86 -10.14 -17.57
C ASP A 47 16.11 -8.69 -17.11
N ARG A 48 15.83 -8.37 -15.83
CA ARG A 48 15.96 -7.00 -15.27
C ARG A 48 15.14 -5.92 -16.00
N GLN A 49 14.14 -6.31 -16.78
CA GLN A 49 13.23 -5.38 -17.49
C GLN A 49 12.08 -4.90 -16.59
N GLY A 50 12.37 -4.65 -15.32
CA GLY A 50 11.38 -4.20 -14.36
C GLY A 50 11.93 -4.22 -12.94
N SER A 51 11.20 -3.53 -12.06
CA SER A 51 11.49 -3.47 -10.63
C SER A 51 10.17 -3.49 -9.85
N VAL A 52 10.22 -4.05 -8.64
CA VAL A 52 9.13 -3.94 -7.67
C VAL A 52 9.60 -2.99 -6.59
N HIS A 53 8.79 -1.98 -6.29
CA HIS A 53 9.07 -1.00 -5.25
C HIS A 53 7.96 -1.02 -4.21
N VAL A 54 8.33 -0.92 -2.94
CA VAL A 54 7.39 -0.86 -1.81
C VAL A 54 7.72 0.38 -0.99
N TRP A 55 6.75 1.27 -0.83
CA TRP A 55 6.84 2.44 0.05
C TRP A 55 6.04 2.21 1.32
N GLN A 56 6.62 2.55 2.47
CA GLN A 56 5.98 2.42 3.78
C GLN A 56 6.14 3.71 4.59
N GLY A 57 5.03 4.20 5.13
CA GLY A 57 5.05 5.24 6.16
C GLY A 57 5.60 4.69 7.46
N VAL A 58 6.63 5.35 8.03
CA VAL A 58 7.26 4.91 9.29
C VAL A 58 6.30 5.01 10.48
N GLU A 59 5.35 5.94 10.42
CA GLU A 59 4.34 6.19 11.47
C GLU A 59 3.01 5.49 11.17
N ASP A 60 3.01 4.46 10.32
CA ASP A 60 1.81 3.67 10.05
C ASP A 60 1.34 2.93 11.31
N GLY A 61 0.15 3.31 11.78
CA GLY A 61 -0.50 2.71 12.95
C GLY A 61 -1.31 1.45 12.65
N MET A 62 -1.52 1.10 11.38
CA MET A 62 -2.22 -0.12 10.95
C MET A 62 -1.24 -1.25 10.64
N VAL A 63 -0.18 -0.96 9.88
CA VAL A 63 0.83 -1.95 9.49
C VAL A 63 2.19 -1.54 10.04
N PRO A 64 2.76 -2.29 11.01
CA PRO A 64 4.05 -1.95 11.59
C PRO A 64 5.19 -1.99 10.55
N VAL A 65 5.99 -0.92 10.49
CA VAL A 65 7.13 -0.78 9.55
C VAL A 65 8.11 -1.97 9.60
N ILE A 66 8.24 -2.62 10.76
CA ILE A 66 9.12 -3.78 10.94
C ILE A 66 8.74 -4.96 10.04
N LEU A 67 7.46 -5.12 9.70
CA LEU A 67 6.99 -6.18 8.81
C LEU A 67 7.56 -5.99 7.40
N GLN A 68 7.49 -4.77 6.87
CA GLN A 68 8.01 -4.48 5.54
C GLN A 68 9.53 -4.57 5.47
N ARG A 69 10.23 -4.13 6.52
CA ARG A 69 11.69 -4.36 6.65
C ARG A 69 12.05 -5.84 6.57
N TYR A 70 11.27 -6.70 7.22
CA TYR A 70 11.50 -8.14 7.19
C TYR A 70 11.25 -8.73 5.79
N ILE A 71 10.15 -8.36 5.14
CA ILE A 71 9.82 -8.78 3.77
C ILE A 71 10.92 -8.34 2.79
N ALA A 72 11.33 -7.08 2.82
CA ALA A 72 12.40 -6.56 1.96
C ALA A 72 13.76 -7.25 2.21
N ASN A 73 14.05 -7.66 3.45
CA ASN A 73 15.24 -8.45 3.76
C ASN A 73 15.17 -9.86 3.16
N LYS A 74 14.00 -10.49 3.17
CA LYS A 74 13.77 -11.82 2.58
C LYS A 74 13.74 -11.80 1.06
N LEU A 75 13.23 -10.72 0.48
CA LEU A 75 13.04 -10.53 -0.96
C LEU A 75 13.93 -9.38 -1.44
N PRO A 76 15.26 -9.59 -1.58
CA PRO A 76 16.20 -8.52 -1.90
C PRO A 76 16.02 -7.90 -3.30
N TRP A 77 15.14 -8.48 -4.13
CA TRP A 77 14.74 -7.92 -5.42
C TRP A 77 13.67 -6.81 -5.29
N ILE A 78 13.07 -6.64 -4.10
CA ILE A 78 12.18 -5.52 -3.80
C ILE A 78 13.02 -4.30 -3.42
N GLN A 79 12.76 -3.17 -4.08
CA GLN A 79 13.28 -1.87 -3.65
C GLN A 79 12.36 -1.27 -2.58
N TYR A 80 12.81 -1.29 -1.34
CA TYR A 80 12.02 -0.83 -0.19
C TYR A 80 12.39 0.59 0.20
N HIS A 81 11.36 1.42 0.40
CA HIS A 81 11.47 2.85 0.65
C HIS A 81 10.67 3.23 1.90
N GLU A 82 11.34 3.85 2.87
CA GLU A 82 10.67 4.36 4.07
C GLU A 82 10.38 5.85 3.92
N LEU A 83 9.18 6.26 4.31
CA LEU A 83 8.75 7.64 4.32
C LEU A 83 8.73 8.15 5.77
N PRO A 84 9.70 8.99 6.20
CA PRO A 84 9.69 9.60 7.51
C PRO A 84 8.47 10.51 7.67
N ASN A 85 7.90 10.56 8.88
CA ASN A 85 6.74 11.41 9.22
C ASN A 85 5.48 11.12 8.38
N ALA A 86 5.33 9.88 7.88
CA ALA A 86 4.21 9.45 7.07
C ALA A 86 3.52 8.24 7.71
N GLY A 87 2.18 8.27 7.74
CA GLY A 87 1.34 7.16 8.21
C GLY A 87 0.73 6.34 7.07
N HIS A 88 -0.26 5.51 7.39
CA HIS A 88 -0.89 4.57 6.44
C HIS A 88 -1.40 5.21 5.13
N LEU A 89 -1.97 6.41 5.24
CA LEU A 89 -2.61 7.12 4.13
C LEU A 89 -1.68 8.13 3.43
N PHE A 90 -0.36 7.89 3.44
CA PHE A 90 0.63 8.80 2.85
C PHE A 90 0.36 9.10 1.37
N ALA A 91 -0.25 8.18 0.62
CA ALA A 91 -0.63 8.39 -0.78
C ALA A 91 -1.70 9.49 -0.96
N TYR A 92 -2.42 9.86 0.10
CA TYR A 92 -3.39 10.96 0.10
C TYR A 92 -2.79 12.27 0.62
N ALA A 93 -1.56 12.26 1.13
CA ALA A 93 -0.88 13.44 1.65
C ALA A 93 -0.41 14.39 0.53
N GLU A 94 0.44 15.34 0.91
CA GLU A 94 0.98 16.40 0.04
C GLU A 94 1.57 15.86 -1.27
N SER A 95 1.54 16.70 -2.32
CA SER A 95 2.04 16.36 -3.65
C SER A 95 3.50 15.93 -3.66
N SER A 96 4.31 16.43 -2.72
CA SER A 96 5.74 16.12 -2.60
C SER A 96 6.03 14.62 -2.45
N VAL A 97 5.20 13.87 -1.71
CA VAL A 97 5.34 12.41 -1.56
C VAL A 97 5.03 11.70 -2.88
N LYS A 98 4.00 12.16 -3.60
CA LYS A 98 3.61 11.61 -4.90
C LYS A 98 4.70 11.86 -5.95
N ASP A 99 5.25 13.08 -5.97
CA ASP A 99 6.32 13.47 -6.89
C ASP A 99 7.58 12.63 -6.63
N ALA A 100 7.94 12.39 -5.37
CA ALA A 100 9.08 11.52 -5.03
C ALA A 100 8.89 10.08 -5.53
N ILE A 101 7.69 9.49 -5.33
CA ILE A 101 7.36 8.15 -5.83
C ILE A 101 7.42 8.11 -7.36
N LEU A 102 6.82 9.10 -8.03
CA LEU A 102 6.82 9.16 -9.49
C LEU A 102 8.22 9.36 -10.07
N ASN A 103 9.05 10.19 -9.46
CA ASN A 103 10.44 10.36 -9.88
C ASN A 103 11.20 9.04 -9.77
N ALA A 104 11.14 8.35 -8.62
CA ALA A 104 11.80 7.06 -8.45
C ALA A 104 11.36 6.02 -9.50
N LEU A 105 10.07 6.01 -9.88
CA LEU A 105 9.54 5.08 -10.88
C LEU A 105 9.88 5.46 -12.33
N LEU A 106 9.94 6.76 -12.65
CA LEU A 106 10.07 7.25 -14.02
C LEU A 106 11.51 7.58 -14.41
N THR A 107 12.35 7.99 -13.47
CA THR A 107 13.76 8.32 -13.72
C THR A 107 14.70 7.20 -13.27
N GLY A 108 14.27 6.34 -12.34
CA GLY A 108 15.08 5.26 -11.79
C GLY A 108 16.16 5.76 -10.82
N ASP A 109 16.03 6.98 -10.32
CA ASP A 109 16.87 7.58 -9.26
C ASP A 109 16.39 7.22 -7.85
#